data_AF-A0A4Q7DGF0-F1
#
_entry.id   AF-A0A4Q7DGF0-F1
#
_cell.length_a   1.000
_cell.length_b   1.000
_cell.length_c   1.000
_cell.angle_alpha   90.00
_cell.angle_beta   90.00
_cell.angle_gamma   90.00
#
_symmetry.space_group_name_H-M   'P 1'
#
loop_
_entity.id
_entity.type
_entity.pdbx_description
1 polymer ?
#
loop_
_entity_poly.entity_id
_entity_poly.type
_entity_poly.pdbx_seq_one_letter_code
_entity_poly.pdbx_strand_id
1 'polypeptide(L)'
;MSVQSPCLFSATDTLMKHPTYRKQMEIALSCNMENRVVFYQRFKDYCEISIFGSSFHDTAAFCNFCIQNLSVLQNFVKYFRSQAKSLIEAANEDPILLDPCSSYKILETNLLNFVGYNFKEKRKITLQLTEQEANSLELLASGKTVEEVAKNLQLSSYIVKSHIGEMIKKSECQSIYGLLKIFPTLAPR
;
A
#
# COMPACT_ATOMS: atom_id res chain seq x y z
N MET A 1 22.52 -38.62 24.28
CA MET A 1 21.33 -38.56 23.42
C MET A 1 21.05 -37.09 23.13
N SER A 2 21.57 -36.57 22.01
CA SER A 2 21.35 -35.19 21.58
C SER A 2 20.11 -35.15 20.68
N VAL A 3 19.09 -34.42 21.09
CA VAL A 3 17.90 -34.17 20.28
C VAL A 3 18.30 -33.24 19.14
N GLN A 4 18.29 -33.76 17.91
CA GLN A 4 18.40 -32.95 16.70
C GLN A 4 17.14 -32.07 16.60
N SER A 5 17.32 -30.76 16.67
CA SER A 5 16.28 -29.80 16.26
C SER A 5 15.88 -30.05 14.81
N PRO A 6 14.59 -30.05 14.46
CA PRO A 6 14.19 -30.15 13.06
C PRO A 6 14.58 -28.84 12.36
N CYS A 7 15.54 -28.92 11.44
CA CYS A 7 15.74 -27.88 10.43
C CYS A 7 14.43 -27.73 9.65
N LEU A 8 13.73 -26.62 9.88
CA LEU A 8 12.62 -26.17 9.05
C LEU A 8 13.21 -25.75 7.69
N PHE A 9 13.37 -26.71 6.78
CA PHE A 9 13.65 -26.40 5.38
C PHE A 9 12.38 -25.81 4.78
N SER A 10 12.32 -24.48 4.74
CA SER A 10 11.28 -23.75 4.03
C SER A 10 11.58 -23.83 2.54
N ALA A 11 10.62 -24.28 1.73
CA ALA A 11 10.72 -24.32 0.25
C ALA A 11 11.11 -22.96 -0.37
N THR A 12 11.03 -21.87 0.40
CA THR A 12 11.46 -20.53 0.03
C THR A 12 12.99 -20.38 -0.12
N ASP A 13 13.82 -21.16 0.58
CA ASP A 13 15.28 -21.00 0.54
C ASP A 13 15.90 -21.32 -0.83
N THR A 14 15.28 -22.22 -1.59
CA THR A 14 15.67 -22.55 -2.97
C THR A 14 15.19 -21.51 -3.97
N LEU A 15 14.04 -20.87 -3.74
CA LEU A 15 13.47 -19.83 -4.60
C LEU A 15 14.21 -18.50 -4.45
N MET A 16 14.72 -18.18 -3.25
CA MET A 16 15.50 -16.96 -2.98
C MET A 16 16.83 -16.89 -3.73
N LYS A 17 17.32 -18.00 -4.29
CA LYS A 17 18.53 -18.02 -5.13
C LYS A 17 18.29 -17.51 -6.54
N HIS A 18 17.04 -17.38 -6.99
CA HIS A 18 16.71 -16.84 -8.30
C HIS A 18 16.71 -15.30 -8.27
N PRO A 19 17.48 -14.60 -9.12
CA PRO A 19 17.63 -13.14 -9.06
C PRO A 19 16.30 -12.37 -9.13
N THR A 20 15.38 -12.84 -9.97
CA THR A 20 14.04 -12.27 -10.14
C THR A 20 13.21 -12.37 -8.86
N TYR A 21 13.27 -13.51 -8.16
CA TYR A 21 12.50 -13.74 -6.94
C TYR A 21 13.04 -12.88 -5.79
N ARG A 22 14.36 -12.70 -5.73
CA ARG A 22 15.01 -11.82 -4.77
C ARG A 22 14.52 -10.37 -4.89
N LYS A 23 14.50 -9.82 -6.10
CA LYS A 23 14.01 -8.45 -6.33
C LYS A 23 12.53 -8.29 -5.98
N GLN A 24 11.69 -9.29 -6.27
CA GLN A 24 10.28 -9.29 -5.88
C GLN A 24 10.12 -9.31 -4.36
N MET A 25 10.95 -10.07 -3.64
CA MET A 25 10.96 -10.06 -2.18
C MET A 25 11.45 -8.73 -1.62
N GLU A 26 12.51 -8.14 -2.17
CA GLU A 26 12.97 -6.80 -1.77
C GLU A 26 11.86 -5.74 -1.92
N ILE A 27 11.11 -5.77 -3.02
CA ILE A 27 9.95 -4.89 -3.23
C ILE A 27 8.88 -5.17 -2.18
N ALA A 28 8.50 -6.44 -1.98
CA ALA A 28 7.50 -6.81 -0.97
C ALA A 28 7.90 -6.35 0.44
N LEU A 29 9.17 -6.51 0.82
CA LEU A 29 9.72 -6.01 2.08
C LEU A 29 9.62 -4.48 2.15
N SER A 30 9.99 -3.76 1.09
CA SER A 30 9.89 -2.29 1.05
C SER A 30 8.45 -1.78 1.15
N CYS A 31 7.47 -2.58 0.71
CA CYS A 31 6.05 -2.30 0.85
C CYS A 31 5.44 -2.84 2.16
N ASN A 32 6.26 -3.31 3.10
CA ASN A 32 5.83 -3.90 4.38
C ASN A 32 4.88 -5.11 4.22
N MET A 33 5.11 -5.93 3.20
CA MET A 33 4.34 -7.15 2.90
C MET A 33 5.08 -8.43 3.34
N GLU A 34 5.71 -8.40 4.52
CA GLU A 34 6.50 -9.52 5.03
C GLU A 34 5.61 -10.73 5.35
N ASN A 35 4.57 -10.49 6.15
CA ASN A 35 3.66 -11.52 6.62
C ASN A 35 2.40 -11.57 5.78
N ARG A 36 1.99 -12.77 5.37
CA ARG A 36 0.80 -12.96 4.53
C ARG A 36 0.11 -14.30 4.78
N VAL A 37 -1.22 -14.28 4.73
CA VAL A 37 -2.04 -15.48 4.56
C VAL A 37 -2.75 -15.40 3.23
N VAL A 38 -2.80 -16.53 2.52
CA VAL A 38 -3.34 -16.61 1.17
C VAL A 38 -4.51 -17.59 1.16
N PHE A 39 -5.66 -17.12 0.68
CA PHE A 39 -6.83 -17.94 0.39
C PHE A 39 -6.86 -18.22 -1.11
N TYR A 40 -6.86 -19.49 -1.46
CA TYR A 40 -6.87 -19.97 -2.84
C TYR A 40 -8.21 -20.64 -3.13
N GLN A 41 -8.92 -20.17 -4.16
CA GLN A 41 -10.14 -20.80 -4.62
C GLN A 41 -10.09 -21.03 -6.13
N ARG A 42 -10.16 -22.29 -6.52
CA ARG A 42 -10.17 -22.70 -7.92
C ARG A 42 -11.61 -22.78 -8.45
N PHE A 43 -11.83 -22.16 -9.60
CA PHE A 43 -13.05 -22.29 -10.39
C PHE A 43 -12.72 -23.05 -11.68
N LYS A 44 -13.75 -23.29 -12.52
CA LYS A 44 -13.58 -24.03 -13.77
C LYS A 44 -12.59 -23.34 -14.71
N ASP A 45 -12.77 -22.03 -14.89
CA ASP A 45 -12.06 -21.26 -15.93
C ASP A 45 -11.05 -20.25 -15.34
N TYR A 46 -10.99 -20.11 -14.02
CA TYR A 46 -10.09 -19.16 -13.36
C TYR A 46 -9.72 -19.59 -11.94
N CYS A 47 -8.77 -18.87 -11.37
CA CYS A 47 -8.41 -18.97 -9.96
C CYS A 47 -8.58 -17.63 -9.28
N GLU A 48 -9.15 -17.63 -8.08
CA GLU A 48 -9.21 -16.47 -7.20
C GLU A 48 -8.16 -16.63 -6.10
N ILE A 49 -7.40 -15.57 -5.89
CA ILE A 49 -6.38 -15.49 -4.83
C ILE A 49 -6.70 -14.27 -3.99
N SER A 50 -7.02 -14.47 -2.72
CA SER A 50 -7.19 -13.38 -1.75
C SER A 50 -6.02 -13.39 -0.77
N ILE A 51 -5.37 -12.25 -0.61
CA ILE A 51 -4.16 -12.13 0.22
C ILE A 51 -4.45 -11.12 1.34
N PHE A 52 -4.23 -11.52 2.58
CA PHE A 52 -4.19 -10.62 3.72
C PHE A 52 -2.74 -10.50 4.17
N GLY A 53 -2.21 -9.27 4.15
CA GLY A 53 -0.84 -8.97 4.52
C GLY A 53 -0.75 -8.11 5.79
N SER A 54 0.38 -8.18 6.49
CA SER A 54 0.69 -7.30 7.60
C SER A 54 2.18 -6.97 7.66
N SER A 55 2.46 -5.75 8.13
CA SER A 55 3.79 -5.25 8.48
C SER A 55 4.25 -5.68 9.88
N PHE A 56 3.49 -6.56 10.56
CA PHE A 56 3.82 -7.02 11.92
C PHE A 56 5.22 -7.63 11.95
N HIS A 57 6.09 -7.25 12.90
CA HIS A 57 7.43 -7.84 13.00
C HIS A 57 7.41 -9.28 13.55
N ASP A 58 6.33 -9.68 14.23
CA ASP A 58 6.14 -11.04 14.75
C ASP A 58 5.24 -11.87 13.82
N THR A 59 5.89 -12.65 12.94
CA THR A 59 5.23 -13.59 12.03
C THR A 59 4.35 -14.61 12.77
N ALA A 60 4.78 -15.12 13.92
CA ALA A 60 4.04 -16.14 14.65
C ALA A 60 2.74 -15.57 15.22
N ALA A 61 2.80 -14.36 15.79
CA ALA A 61 1.60 -13.66 16.27
C ALA A 61 0.61 -13.39 15.15
N PHE A 62 1.08 -12.92 13.98
CA PHE A 62 0.23 -12.69 12.82
C PHE A 62 -0.43 -13.99 12.33
N CYS A 63 0.35 -15.06 12.13
CA CYS A 63 -0.18 -16.35 11.71
C CYS A 63 -1.22 -16.89 12.70
N ASN A 64 -0.96 -16.79 14.00
CA ASN A 64 -1.91 -17.20 15.04
C ASN A 64 -3.21 -16.39 14.99
N PHE A 65 -3.12 -15.07 14.83
CA PHE A 65 -4.28 -14.21 14.65
C PHE A 65 -5.11 -14.65 13.42
N CYS A 66 -4.46 -14.90 12.29
CA CYS A 66 -5.14 -15.34 11.07
C CYS A 66 -5.83 -16.70 11.24
N ILE A 67 -5.17 -17.66 11.91
CA ILE A 67 -5.73 -18.99 12.18
C ILE A 67 -6.95 -18.88 13.10
N GLN A 68 -6.84 -18.11 14.19
CA GLN A 68 -7.94 -17.92 15.14
C GLN A 68 -9.15 -17.21 14.52
N ASN A 69 -8.91 -16.37 13.51
CA ASN A 69 -9.95 -15.59 12.82
C ASN A 69 -10.25 -16.10 11.40
N LEU A 70 -9.90 -17.36 11.10
CA LEU A 70 -9.98 -17.91 9.74
C LEU A 70 -11.38 -17.79 9.13
N SER A 71 -12.43 -18.07 9.93
CA SER A 71 -13.82 -17.97 9.48
C SER A 71 -14.23 -16.54 9.15
N VAL A 72 -13.76 -15.57 9.93
CA VAL A 72 -14.01 -14.13 9.70
C VAL A 72 -13.35 -13.69 8.40
N LEU A 73 -12.08 -14.06 8.18
CA LEU A 73 -11.36 -13.74 6.95
C LEU A 73 -12.05 -14.35 5.72
N GLN A 74 -12.48 -15.61 5.79
CA GLN A 74 -13.22 -16.25 4.70
C GLN A 74 -14.57 -15.58 4.43
N ASN A 75 -15.30 -15.20 5.48
CA ASN A 75 -16.58 -14.50 5.33
C ASN A 75 -16.37 -13.09 4.76
N PHE A 76 -15.27 -12.43 5.13
CA PHE A 76 -14.89 -11.15 4.54
C PHE A 76 -14.63 -11.28 3.04
N VAL A 77 -13.90 -12.30 2.59
CA VAL A 77 -13.67 -12.55 1.14
C VAL A 77 -15.00 -12.71 0.40
N LYS A 78 -15.92 -13.52 0.93
CA LYS A 78 -17.26 -13.72 0.34
C LYS A 78 -18.06 -12.41 0.30
N TYR A 79 -18.05 -11.66 1.40
CA TYR A 79 -18.74 -10.37 1.49
C TYR A 79 -18.17 -9.39 0.49
N PHE A 80 -16.85 -9.21 0.45
CA PHE A 80 -16.15 -8.32 -0.47
C PHE A 80 -16.49 -8.65 -1.92
N ARG A 81 -16.43 -9.93 -2.29
CA ARG A 81 -16.83 -10.39 -3.64
C ARG A 81 -18.27 -10.00 -3.98
N SER A 82 -19.20 -10.17 -3.03
CA SER A 82 -20.59 -9.78 -3.25
C SER A 82 -20.75 -8.27 -3.46
N GLN A 83 -20.02 -7.45 -2.69
CA GLN A 83 -20.09 -5.99 -2.81
C GLN A 83 -19.38 -5.46 -4.06
N ALA A 84 -18.27 -6.09 -4.43
CA ALA A 84 -17.46 -5.72 -5.58
C ALA A 84 -17.96 -6.33 -6.90
N LYS A 85 -19.08 -7.07 -6.90
CA LYS A 85 -19.57 -7.80 -8.07
C LYS A 85 -19.69 -6.92 -9.31
N SER A 86 -20.30 -5.73 -9.19
CA SER A 86 -20.45 -4.80 -10.31
C SER A 86 -19.11 -4.27 -10.83
N LEU A 87 -18.12 -4.06 -9.94
CA LEU A 87 -16.77 -3.64 -10.32
C LEU A 87 -16.03 -4.75 -11.06
N ILE A 88 -16.18 -5.99 -10.60
CA ILE A 88 -15.59 -7.18 -11.23
C ILE A 88 -16.22 -7.40 -12.62
N GLU A 89 -17.53 -7.26 -12.74
CA GLU A 89 -18.25 -7.37 -14.02
C GLU A 89 -17.78 -6.26 -14.99
N ALA A 90 -17.72 -5.01 -14.54
CA ALA A 90 -17.21 -3.91 -15.35
C ALA A 90 -15.74 -4.13 -15.79
N ALA A 91 -14.88 -4.63 -14.90
CA ALA A 91 -13.50 -4.95 -15.23
C ALA A 91 -13.35 -6.15 -16.18
N ASN A 92 -14.33 -7.05 -16.24
CA ASN A 92 -14.35 -8.14 -17.22
C ASN A 92 -14.82 -7.68 -18.60
N GLU A 93 -15.69 -6.67 -18.67
CA GLU A 93 -16.15 -6.07 -19.93
C GLU A 93 -15.06 -5.20 -20.58
N ASP A 94 -14.30 -4.47 -19.77
CA ASP A 94 -13.13 -3.68 -20.20
C ASP A 94 -11.90 -4.13 -19.40
N PRO A 95 -11.31 -5.29 -19.73
CA PRO A 95 -10.09 -5.72 -19.09
C PRO A 95 -9.01 -4.70 -19.41
N ILE A 96 -8.46 -4.04 -18.38
CA ILE A 96 -7.29 -3.19 -18.54
C ILE A 96 -6.17 -4.09 -19.05
N LEU A 97 -5.99 -4.13 -20.38
CA LEU A 97 -4.89 -4.79 -21.06
C LEU A 97 -3.64 -3.94 -20.81
N LEU A 98 -3.06 -4.10 -19.62
CA LEU A 98 -1.70 -3.64 -19.40
C LEU A 98 -0.80 -4.48 -20.30
N ASP A 99 -0.20 -3.83 -21.30
CA ASP A 99 0.82 -4.43 -22.15
C ASP A 99 1.88 -5.09 -21.24
N PRO A 100 2.25 -6.38 -21.43
CA PRO A 100 3.10 -7.13 -20.49
C PRO A 100 4.46 -6.48 -20.17
N CYS A 101 4.83 -5.45 -20.92
CA CYS A 101 6.09 -4.72 -20.84
C CYS A 101 5.89 -3.20 -20.93
N SER A 102 4.80 -2.60 -20.42
CA SER A 102 4.82 -1.16 -20.17
C SER A 102 5.80 -0.89 -19.03
N SER A 103 7.09 -0.74 -19.38
CA SER A 103 8.07 -0.08 -18.52
C SER A 103 7.40 1.19 -18.04
N TYR A 104 7.13 1.31 -16.75
CA TYR A 104 6.71 2.55 -16.14
C TYR A 104 7.78 3.58 -16.50
N LYS A 105 7.57 4.33 -17.58
CA LYS A 105 8.31 5.55 -17.84
C LYS A 105 7.71 6.52 -16.85
N ILE A 106 8.34 6.60 -15.68
CA ILE A 106 8.11 7.70 -14.76
C ILE A 106 8.35 8.95 -15.60
N LEU A 107 7.26 9.64 -15.93
CA LEU A 107 7.36 10.95 -16.55
C LEU A 107 8.11 11.77 -15.50
N GLU A 108 9.30 12.28 -15.83
CA GLU A 108 10.03 13.25 -15.01
C GLU A 108 9.26 14.57 -15.03
N THR A 109 8.07 14.57 -14.44
CA THR A 109 7.40 15.78 -14.02
C THR A 109 7.74 15.96 -12.57
N ASN A 110 8.30 17.12 -12.20
CA ASN A 110 8.48 17.54 -10.80
C ASN A 110 7.15 17.63 -10.01
N LEU A 111 6.04 17.28 -10.64
CA LEU A 111 4.69 17.20 -10.11
C LEU A 111 4.25 15.73 -10.09
N LEU A 112 3.90 15.26 -8.90
CA LEU A 112 3.31 13.97 -8.60
C LEU A 112 1.79 14.11 -8.56
N ASN A 113 1.10 13.32 -9.37
CA ASN A 113 -0.35 13.26 -9.36
C ASN A 113 -0.80 12.19 -8.36
N PHE A 114 -1.61 12.60 -7.39
CA PHE A 114 -2.25 11.71 -6.43
C PHE A 114 -3.74 11.65 -6.71
N VAL A 115 -4.30 10.43 -6.67
CA VAL A 115 -5.74 10.21 -6.75
C VAL A 115 -6.18 9.43 -5.53
N GLY A 116 -7.25 9.88 -4.88
CA GLY A 116 -7.86 9.16 -3.78
C GLY A 116 -9.33 9.49 -3.62
N TYR A 117 -9.88 9.12 -2.47
CA TYR A 117 -11.31 9.26 -2.20
C TYR A 117 -11.57 9.75 -0.78
N ASN A 118 -12.27 10.87 -0.66
CA ASN A 118 -12.78 11.34 0.62
C ASN A 118 -14.05 10.56 0.97
N PHE A 119 -13.93 9.56 1.85
CA PHE A 119 -15.10 8.76 2.27
C PHE A 119 -16.15 9.57 3.05
N LYS A 120 -15.74 10.64 3.76
CA LYS A 120 -16.66 11.48 4.52
C LYS A 120 -17.52 12.34 3.59
N GLU A 121 -16.90 12.92 2.57
CA GLU A 121 -17.56 13.83 1.61
C GLU A 121 -18.04 13.10 0.34
N LYS A 122 -17.76 11.80 0.23
CA LYS A 122 -18.11 10.94 -0.91
C LYS A 122 -17.65 11.50 -2.26
N ARG A 123 -16.45 12.07 -2.29
CA ARG A 123 -15.88 12.68 -3.51
C ARG A 123 -14.49 12.16 -3.82
N LYS A 124 -14.16 12.11 -5.11
CA LYS A 124 -12.82 11.83 -5.61
C LYS A 124 -11.92 13.04 -5.34
N ILE A 125 -10.71 12.78 -4.86
CA ILE A 125 -9.67 13.80 -4.68
C ILE A 125 -8.62 13.59 -5.77
N THR A 126 -8.24 14.68 -6.44
CA THR A 126 -7.06 14.73 -7.30
C THR A 126 -6.15 15.79 -6.74
N LEU A 127 -4.93 15.42 -6.37
CA LEU A 127 -3.97 16.30 -5.72
C LEU A 127 -2.66 16.29 -6.50
N GLN A 128 -2.18 17.47 -6.91
CA GLN A 128 -0.90 17.61 -7.59
C GLN A 128 0.13 18.22 -6.65
N LEU A 129 1.09 17.40 -6.22
CA LEU A 129 2.14 17.84 -5.31
C LEU A 129 3.47 17.91 -6.02
N THR A 130 4.33 18.85 -5.63
CA THR A 130 5.75 18.73 -5.96
C THR A 130 6.37 17.58 -5.16
N GLU A 131 7.53 17.10 -5.59
CA GLU A 131 8.28 16.09 -4.83
C GLU A 131 8.55 16.55 -3.39
N GLN A 132 8.91 17.82 -3.18
CA GLN A 132 9.17 18.36 -1.84
C GLN A 132 7.91 18.47 -0.99
N GLU A 133 6.77 18.82 -1.59
CA GLU A 133 5.48 18.83 -0.91
C GLU A 133 5.08 17.40 -0.49
N ALA A 134 5.21 16.43 -1.40
CA ALA A 134 4.91 15.02 -1.11
C ALA A 134 5.78 14.46 0.02
N ASN A 135 7.09 14.72 -0.03
CA ASN A 135 8.03 14.29 1.02
C ASN A 135 7.71 14.96 2.36
N SER A 136 7.32 16.24 2.35
CA SER A 136 6.87 16.94 3.55
C SER A 136 5.60 16.29 4.13
N LEU A 137 4.65 15.94 3.27
CA LEU A 137 3.38 15.32 3.67
C LEU A 137 3.58 13.92 4.27
N GLU A 138 4.45 13.10 3.68
CA GLU A 138 4.77 11.76 4.18
C GLU A 138 5.39 11.83 5.59
N LEU A 139 6.35 12.73 5.80
CA LEU A 139 6.96 12.92 7.12
C LEU A 139 5.94 13.43 8.15
N LEU A 140 5.06 14.35 7.76
CA LEU A 140 3.97 14.83 8.63
C LEU A 140 2.99 13.70 8.99
N ALA A 141 2.64 12.84 8.03
CA ALA A 141 1.78 11.68 8.24
C ALA A 141 2.41 10.63 9.18
N SER A 142 3.73 10.54 9.19
CA SER A 142 4.48 9.72 10.16
C SER A 142 4.56 10.32 11.58
N GLY A 143 3.95 11.49 11.80
CA GLY A 143 3.89 12.15 13.11
C GLY A 143 5.04 13.11 13.41
N LYS A 144 5.86 13.47 12.40
CA LYS A 144 6.95 14.44 12.59
C LYS A 144 6.44 15.86 12.73
N THR A 145 7.11 16.65 13.57
CA THR A 145 6.82 18.09 13.68
C THR A 145 7.39 18.87 12.49
N VAL A 146 6.95 20.12 12.31
CA VAL A 146 7.46 20.99 11.24
C VAL A 146 8.97 21.19 11.32
N GLU A 147 9.52 21.30 12.53
CA GLU A 147 10.95 21.45 12.79
C GLU A 147 11.72 20.18 12.43
N GLU A 148 11.16 19.01 12.75
CA GLU A 148 11.74 17.73 12.37
C GLU A 148 11.70 17.52 10.85
N VAL A 149 10.60 17.87 10.19
CA VAL A 149 10.48 17.81 8.73
C VAL A 149 11.52 18.74 8.08
N ALA A 150 11.63 19.97 8.58
CA ALA A 150 12.61 20.95 8.10
C ALA A 150 14.04 20.40 8.22
N LYS A 151 14.37 19.79 9.37
CA LYS A 151 15.67 19.15 9.59
C LYS A 151 15.90 17.97 8.65
N ASN A 152 14.91 17.09 8.46
CA ASN A 152 15.03 15.91 7.60
C ASN A 152 15.22 16.28 6.13
N LEU A 153 14.50 17.28 5.65
CA LEU A 153 14.57 17.75 4.26
C LEU A 153 15.65 18.81 4.01
N GLN A 154 16.39 19.20 5.04
CA GLN A 154 17.37 20.31 5.00
C GLN A 154 16.74 21.63 4.49
N LEU A 155 15.51 21.90 4.90
CA LEU A 155 14.75 23.10 4.58
C LEU A 155 14.62 24.01 5.81
N SER A 156 14.20 25.26 5.61
CA SER A 156 13.77 26.10 6.72
C SER A 156 12.34 25.74 7.15
N SER A 157 12.03 25.90 8.44
CA SER A 157 10.66 25.69 8.95
C SER A 157 9.63 26.60 8.26
N TYR A 158 10.06 27.75 7.73
CA TYR A 158 9.23 28.63 6.92
C TYR A 158 8.79 27.97 5.60
N ILE A 159 9.73 27.33 4.89
CA ILE A 159 9.44 26.62 3.64
C ILE A 159 8.48 25.46 3.89
N VAL A 160 8.69 24.68 4.96
CA VAL A 160 7.78 23.58 5.31
C VAL A 160 6.37 24.09 5.61
N LYS A 161 6.22 25.20 6.33
CA LYS A 161 4.91 25.84 6.56
C LYS A 161 4.28 26.30 5.24
N SER A 162 5.07 26.82 4.32
CA SER A 162 4.59 27.20 2.99
C SER A 162 4.10 25.98 2.21
N HIS A 163 4.85 24.87 2.21
CA HIS A 163 4.40 23.61 1.59
C HIS A 163 3.07 23.15 2.18
N ILE A 164 2.94 23.16 3.51
CA ILE A 164 1.68 22.81 4.19
C ILE A 164 0.53 23.70 3.71
N GLY A 165 0.74 25.01 3.61
CA GLY A 165 -0.26 25.95 3.12
C GLY A 165 -0.71 25.62 1.69
N GLU A 166 0.24 25.38 0.79
CA GLU A 166 -0.05 25.01 -0.60
C GLU A 166 -0.77 23.66 -0.70
N MET A 167 -0.36 22.65 0.07
CA MET A 167 -1.02 21.35 0.09
C MET A 167 -2.46 21.42 0.61
N ILE A 168 -2.72 22.22 1.65
CA ILE A 168 -4.07 22.46 2.17
C ILE A 168 -4.94 23.12 1.10
N LYS A 169 -4.41 24.13 0.41
CA LYS A 169 -5.10 24.82 -0.69
C LYS A 169 -5.41 23.88 -1.86
N LYS A 170 -4.44 23.09 -2.30
CA LYS A 170 -4.57 22.12 -3.41
C LYS A 170 -5.52 20.96 -3.09
N SER A 171 -5.61 20.56 -1.83
CA SER A 171 -6.50 19.48 -1.38
C SER A 171 -7.91 19.94 -1.00
N GLU A 172 -8.18 21.25 -1.08
CA GLU A 172 -9.41 21.89 -0.60
C GLU A 172 -9.76 21.54 0.85
N CYS A 173 -8.75 21.18 1.65
CA CYS A 173 -8.91 20.92 3.06
C CYS A 173 -8.91 22.24 3.83
N GLN A 174 -9.58 22.28 4.99
CA GLN A 174 -9.57 23.46 5.87
C GLN A 174 -8.40 23.45 6.85
N SER A 175 -7.72 22.31 7.01
CA SER A 175 -6.64 22.14 7.97
C SER A 175 -5.69 21.01 7.57
N ILE A 176 -4.49 21.05 8.13
CA ILE A 176 -3.50 19.98 8.00
C ILE A 176 -4.04 18.64 8.50
N TYR A 177 -4.86 18.62 9.55
CA TYR A 177 -5.49 17.40 10.06
C TYR A 177 -6.45 16.78 9.04
N GLY A 178 -7.23 17.62 8.34
CA GLY A 178 -8.08 17.17 7.23
C GLY A 178 -7.27 16.50 6.12
N LEU A 179 -6.15 17.12 5.74
CA LEU A 179 -5.22 16.59 4.76
C LEU A 179 -4.59 15.25 5.20
N LEU A 180 -4.12 15.15 6.45
CA LEU A 180 -3.54 13.91 6.98
C LEU A 180 -4.56 12.77 7.07
N LYS A 181 -5.85 13.08 7.26
CA LYS A 181 -6.91 12.08 7.29
C LYS A 181 -7.21 11.49 5.90
N ILE A 182 -7.09 12.28 4.84
CA ILE A 182 -7.29 11.82 3.46
C ILE A 182 -6.04 11.18 2.87
N PHE A 183 -4.85 11.52 3.38
CA PHE A 183 -3.57 11.06 2.85
C PHE A 183 -3.46 9.53 2.68
N PRO A 184 -3.91 8.68 3.63
CA PRO A 184 -3.87 7.21 3.46
C PRO A 184 -4.72 6.69 2.30
N THR A 185 -5.64 7.51 1.77
CA THR A 185 -6.50 7.17 0.63
C THR A 185 -5.91 7.63 -0.71
N LEU A 186 -4.85 8.44 -0.69
CA LEU A 186 -4.18 8.96 -1.88
C LEU A 186 -3.18 7.93 -2.38
N ALA A 187 -3.29 7.56 -3.66
CA ALA A 187 -2.31 6.75 -4.36
C ALA A 187 -1.67 7.58 -5.49
N PRO A 188 -0.36 7.44 -5.74
CA PRO A 188 0.27 8.03 -6.92
C PRO A 188 -0.34 7.43 -8.19
N ARG A 189 -0.54 8.27 -9.21
CA ARG A 189 -1.12 7.90 -10.50
C ARG A 189 -0.08 7.92 -11.61
#